data_AF-A0AAE3J7G6-F1
#
_entry.id   AF-A0AAE3J7G6-F1
#
_cell.length_a   1.000
_cell.length_b   1.000
_cell.length_c   1.000
_cell.angle_alpha   90.00
_cell.angle_beta   90.00
_cell.angle_gamma   90.00
#
_symmetry.space_group_name_H-M   'P 1'
#
loop_
_entity.id
_entity.type
_entity.pdbx_description
1 polymer ?
#
loop_
_entity_poly.entity_id
_entity_poly.type
_entity_poly.pdbx_seq_one_letter_code
_entity_poly.pdbx_strand_id
1 'polypeptide(L)'
;MAKYSFMLGEYTEDDQVYHFGCRGKCYYITLKDKEGVEQSVYESSNMYEAYDKWKNLKGSKQPAKANTRPSRSQNRREAKKD
;
A
#
# COMPACT_ATOMS: atom_id res chain seq x y z
N MET A 1 19.67 -18.45 -17.05
CA MET A 1 18.56 -18.34 -16.07
C MET A 1 17.60 -17.29 -16.59
N ALA A 2 16.39 -17.67 -17.01
CA ALA A 2 15.39 -16.72 -17.49
C ALA A 2 15.01 -15.79 -16.32
N LYS A 3 15.23 -14.49 -16.48
CA LYS A 3 14.76 -13.50 -15.51
C LYS A 3 13.25 -13.38 -15.73
N TYR A 4 12.47 -14.12 -14.94
CA TYR A 4 11.03 -13.97 -14.95
C TYR A 4 10.68 -12.57 -14.48
N SER A 5 9.99 -11.81 -15.33
CA SER A 5 9.36 -10.56 -14.95
C SER A 5 7.89 -10.61 -15.34
N PHE A 6 7.01 -10.34 -14.39
CA PHE A 6 5.57 -10.29 -14.63
C PHE A 6 4.94 -9.12 -13.88
N MET A 7 3.97 -8.48 -14.51
CA MET A 7 3.19 -7.40 -13.91
C MET A 7 2.01 -8.02 -13.14
N LEU A 8 1.87 -7.63 -11.87
CA LEU A 8 0.81 -8.08 -10.97
C LEU A 8 -0.37 -7.12 -10.93
N GLY A 9 -0.13 -5.84 -11.21
CA GLY A 9 -1.21 -4.89 -11.39
C GLY A 9 -0.73 -3.50 -11.76
N GLU A 10 -1.68 -2.72 -12.25
CA GLU A 10 -1.54 -1.31 -12.53
C GLU A 10 -2.56 -0.52 -11.69
N TYR A 11 -2.19 0.69 -11.29
CA TYR A 11 -3.06 1.67 -10.65
C TYR A 11 -2.79 3.02 -11.29
N THR A 12 -3.80 3.64 -11.86
CA THR A 12 -3.68 5.00 -12.37
C THR A 12 -4.40 5.93 -11.42
N GLU A 13 -3.69 6.97 -10.97
CA GLU A 13 -4.22 8.03 -10.14
C GLU A 13 -3.90 9.37 -10.77
N ASP A 14 -4.93 10.07 -11.25
CA ASP A 14 -4.79 11.36 -11.94
C ASP A 14 -3.83 11.21 -13.15
N ASP A 15 -2.61 11.77 -13.07
CA ASP A 15 -1.56 11.63 -14.09
C ASP A 15 -0.37 10.74 -13.66
N GLN A 16 -0.55 9.94 -12.61
CA GLN A 16 0.46 9.04 -12.06
C GLN A 16 0.04 7.58 -12.25
N VAL A 17 0.90 6.78 -12.89
CA VAL A 17 0.66 5.35 -13.08
C VAL A 17 1.59 4.56 -12.19
N TYR A 18 1.05 3.89 -11.18
CA TYR A 18 1.80 2.95 -10.38
C TYR A 18 1.74 1.55 -11.02
N HIS A 19 2.88 0.87 -11.11
CA HIS A 19 2.98 -0.52 -11.54
C HIS A 19 3.50 -1.38 -10.41
N PHE A 20 2.79 -2.46 -10.12
CA PHE A 20 3.25 -3.51 -9.24
C PHE A 20 3.67 -4.71 -10.06
N GLY A 21 4.91 -5.16 -9.88
CA GLY A 21 5.47 -6.27 -10.62
C GLY A 21 6.38 -7.14 -9.78
N CYS A 22 6.84 -8.21 -10.39
CA CYS A 22 7.88 -9.06 -9.86
C CYS A 22 8.99 -9.18 -10.91
N ARG A 23 10.24 -9.07 -10.48
CA ARG A 23 11.44 -9.24 -11.31
C ARG A 23 12.40 -10.18 -10.59
N GLY A 24 12.59 -11.36 -11.15
CA GLY A 24 13.39 -12.42 -10.54
C GLY A 24 12.74 -12.96 -9.27
N LYS A 25 13.29 -12.59 -8.11
CA LYS A 25 12.78 -12.97 -6.78
C LYS A 25 12.30 -11.77 -5.96
N CYS A 26 12.26 -10.58 -6.56
CA CYS A 26 11.87 -9.34 -5.90
C CYS A 26 10.57 -8.81 -6.49
N TYR A 27 9.69 -8.36 -5.62
CA TYR A 27 8.48 -7.62 -5.94
C TYR A 27 8.78 -6.13 -5.86
N TYR A 28 8.33 -5.37 -6.84
CA TYR A 28 8.62 -3.94 -6.95
C TYR A 28 7.37 -3.16 -7.28
N ILE A 29 7.34 -1.90 -6.83
CA ILE A 29 6.35 -0.92 -7.19
C ILE A 29 7.08 0.24 -7.86
N THR A 30 6.77 0.51 -9.11
CA THR A 30 7.21 1.72 -9.81
C THR A 30 6.07 2.73 -9.91
N LEU A 31 6.42 4.00 -9.99
CA LEU A 31 5.54 5.12 -10.27
C LEU A 31 6.02 5.75 -11.57
N LYS A 32 5.11 5.94 -12.52
CA LYS A 32 5.32 6.67 -13.74
C LYS A 32 4.58 7.99 -13.65
N ASP A 33 5.34 9.07 -13.63
CA ASP A 33 4.81 10.43 -13.60
C ASP A 33 4.26 10.85 -14.97
N LYS A 34 3.52 11.96 -15.01
CA LYS A 34 2.93 12.55 -16.23
C LYS A 34 3.94 12.86 -17.34
N GLU A 35 5.19 13.11 -16.96
CA GLU A 35 6.31 13.38 -17.86
C GLU A 35 6.90 12.08 -18.45
N GLY A 36 6.34 10.92 -18.07
CA GLY A 36 6.77 9.60 -18.50
C GLY A 36 7.97 9.06 -17.72
N VAL A 37 8.41 9.76 -16.68
CA VAL A 37 9.52 9.35 -15.82
C VAL A 37 9.06 8.21 -14.90
N GLU A 38 9.73 7.06 -14.99
CA GLU A 38 9.46 5.89 -14.16
C GLU A 38 10.46 5.83 -13.00
N GLN A 39 9.95 5.76 -11.77
CA GLN A 39 10.73 5.73 -10.54
C GLN A 39 10.34 4.53 -9.68
N SER A 40 11.32 3.81 -9.13
CA SER A 40 11.07 2.72 -8.18
C SER A 40 10.73 3.28 -6.80
N VAL A 41 9.50 3.08 -6.36
CA VAL A 41 8.98 3.57 -5.07
C VAL A 41 9.20 2.55 -3.95
N TYR A 42 9.17 1.27 -4.28
CA TYR A 42 9.32 0.19 -3.32
C TYR A 42 9.89 -1.07 -3.99
N GLU A 43 10.74 -1.79 -3.27
CA GLU A 43 11.23 -3.11 -3.68
C GLU A 43 11.36 -4.00 -2.44
N SER A 44 10.89 -5.24 -2.53
CA SER A 44 11.04 -6.23 -1.47
C SER A 44 11.05 -7.65 -2.03
N SER A 45 11.84 -8.54 -1.42
CA SER A 45 11.80 -9.97 -1.70
C SER A 45 10.55 -10.66 -1.15
N ASN A 46 9.75 -9.96 -0.33
CA ASN A 46 8.55 -10.49 0.29
C ASN A 46 7.27 -10.03 -0.44
N MET A 47 6.54 -10.99 -1.02
CA MET A 47 5.30 -10.73 -1.75
C MET A 47 4.24 -10.04 -0.88
N TYR A 48 4.07 -10.48 0.36
CA TYR A 48 2.98 -9.99 1.23
C TYR A 48 3.20 -8.53 1.62
N GLU A 49 4.44 -8.15 1.93
CA GLU A 49 4.78 -6.77 2.26
C GLU A 49 4.61 -5.85 1.05
N ALA A 50 5.07 -6.29 -0.12
CA ALA A 50 4.91 -5.51 -1.35
C ALA A 50 3.43 -5.38 -1.75
N TYR A 51 2.64 -6.44 -1.58
CA TYR A 51 1.21 -6.40 -1.85
C TYR A 51 0.44 -5.52 -0.84
N ASP A 52 0.81 -5.53 0.44
CA ASP A 52 0.21 -4.64 1.45
C ASP A 52 0.50 -3.17 1.13
N LYS A 53 1.75 -2.85 0.76
CA LYS A 53 2.12 -1.50 0.27
C LYS A 53 1.32 -1.10 -0.97
N TRP A 54 1.24 -1.97 -1.96
CA TRP A 54 0.44 -1.76 -3.17
C TRP A 54 -1.04 -1.52 -2.88
N LYS A 55 -1.63 -2.32 -1.98
CA LYS A 55 -3.02 -2.19 -1.56
C LYS A 55 -3.26 -0.86 -0.84
N ASN A 56 -2.34 -0.41 0.01
CA ASN A 56 -2.45 0.87 0.69
C ASN A 56 -2.34 2.05 -0.29
N LEU A 57 -1.52 1.95 -1.35
CA LEU A 57 -1.45 2.96 -2.41
C LEU A 57 -2.79 3.08 -3.16
N LYS A 58 -3.37 1.95 -3.59
CA LYS A 58 -4.70 1.90 -4.22
C LYS A 58 -5.84 2.31 -3.27
N GLY A 59 -5.70 1.96 -2.00
CA GLY A 59 -6.73 2.09 -0.97
C GLY A 59 -6.75 3.45 -0.28
N SER A 60 -5.73 4.29 -0.45
CA SER A 60 -5.66 5.60 0.21
C SER A 60 -6.71 6.61 -0.31
N LYS A 61 -7.47 6.27 -1.36
CA LYS A 61 -8.67 6.99 -1.83
C LYS A 61 -9.99 6.23 -1.61
N GLN A 62 -10.02 5.09 -0.88
CA GLN A 62 -11.25 4.88 -0.11
C GLN A 62 -11.28 6.03 0.89
N PRO A 63 -12.34 6.87 0.93
CA PRO A 63 -12.47 7.79 2.05
C PRO A 63 -12.23 6.93 3.26
N ALA A 64 -11.29 7.32 4.12
CA ALA A 64 -11.20 6.77 5.44
C ALA A 64 -12.62 6.90 5.99
N LYS A 65 -13.43 5.85 5.85
CA LYS A 65 -14.60 5.66 6.65
C LYS A 65 -13.97 5.66 8.03
N ALA A 66 -13.96 6.83 8.67
CA ALA A 66 -14.90 7.10 9.74
C ALA A 66 -15.50 5.81 10.27
N ASN A 67 -14.62 4.96 10.76
CA ASN A 67 -14.86 3.82 11.59
C ASN A 67 -13.73 3.94 12.59
N THR A 68 -13.97 4.83 13.54
CA THR A 68 -14.08 4.36 14.90
C THR A 68 -13.06 3.27 15.17
N ARG A 69 -11.81 3.65 15.43
CA ARG A 69 -11.11 2.96 16.51
C ARG A 69 -12.09 3.05 17.69
N PRO A 70 -12.70 1.96 18.20
CA PRO A 70 -13.02 2.02 19.61
C PRO A 70 -11.65 2.21 20.26
N SER A 71 -11.45 3.40 20.82
CA SER A 71 -10.29 3.67 21.65
C SER A 71 -10.24 2.53 22.65
N ARG A 72 -9.18 1.73 22.51
CA ARG A 72 -8.78 0.65 23.41
C ARG A 72 -9.11 1.10 24.82
N SER A 73 -10.05 0.40 25.47
CA SER A 73 -10.49 0.63 26.83
C SER A 73 -9.29 0.95 27.71
N GLN A 74 -9.15 2.22 28.09
CA GLN A 74 -8.14 2.66 29.04
C GLN A 74 -8.84 3.47 30.12
N ASN A 75 -9.28 2.74 31.14
CA ASN A 75 -9.42 3.13 32.53
C ASN A 75 -9.36 4.64 32.81
N ARG A 76 -10.51 5.26 33.08
CA ARG A 76 -10.59 6.51 33.83
C ARG A 76 -11.65 6.40 34.94
N ARG A 77 -11.14 5.98 36.09
CA ARG A 77 -11.48 6.34 37.48
C ARG A 77 -12.92 6.77 37.83
N GLU A 78 -13.50 5.95 38.70
CA GLU A 78 -14.07 6.28 40.02
C GLU A 78 -15.39 7.06 40.20
N ALA A 79 -16.16 6.49 41.15
CA ALA A 79 -17.09 7.09 42.10
C ALA A 79 -18.51 7.49 41.65
N LYS A 80 -19.49 6.62 41.97
CA LYS A 80 -20.45 6.84 43.07
C LYS A 80 -21.48 5.70 43.16
N LYS A 81 -21.42 4.94 44.24
CA LYS A 81 -22.55 4.25 44.89
C LYS A 81 -22.06 3.68 46.23
N ASP A 82 -22.10 4.50 47.27
CA ASP A 82 -23.07 4.39 48.38
C ASP A 82 -22.98 5.68 49.22
#